data_AF-A0A166UZ06-F1
#
_entry.id   AF-A0A166UZ06-F1
#
_cell.length_a   1.000
_cell.length_b   1.000
_cell.length_c   1.000
_cell.angle_alpha   90.00
_cell.angle_beta   90.00
_cell.angle_gamma   90.00
#
_symmetry.space_group_name_H-M   'P 1'
#
loop_
_entity.id
_entity.type
_entity.pdbx_description
1 polymer ?
#
loop_
_entity_poly.entity_id
_entity_poly.type
_entity_poly.pdbx_seq_one_letter_code
_entity_poly.pdbx_strand_id
1 'polypeptide(L)'
;MSSTPTKVREEGTSRFPRVISYVTIKLDPVKSVEIFEDDEATTAAQGAVSKVYVGYIPCHGAWRDDEDEENANYLIHLLRSGLPQSSPEEFIEEDMCTPVFPNTDHPSREPLMPSDPLPTGWTHCYQASFETVTLRVPWAFAKTSLRVTLPQMERARHGIAIVEDEARRAKQVQAQAPQGANLAPMAECEESSAHSNKKNSVSTPPQSVSSRGRTISVASLNEEVALKPVPPPIAAVAYDLAAVQTLEDPQDLLAEIKLIETIYKAARARQLVRRARAKEETARAIEETKKIDEATFGHSIKRSSLPRANGDTPESSTAPESSPDSNHNPVRLVVGFFGNHRFWASPGKHRPTILGALRKWTSCFCNCSKPSSEENVAE
;
A
#
# COMPACT_ATOMS: atom_id res chain seq x y z
N MET A 1 8.27 -47.28 26.71
CA MET A 1 7.88 -46.77 25.38
C MET A 1 6.95 -45.60 25.61
N SER A 2 7.49 -44.38 25.57
CA SER A 2 6.72 -43.16 25.84
C SER A 2 6.09 -42.72 24.54
N SER A 3 4.77 -42.88 24.43
CA SER A 3 3.96 -42.40 23.31
C SER A 3 3.99 -40.88 23.31
N THR A 4 4.73 -40.28 22.38
CA THR A 4 4.67 -38.85 22.12
C THR A 4 3.23 -38.50 21.71
N PRO A 5 2.61 -37.48 22.31
CA PRO A 5 1.29 -37.06 21.91
C PRO A 5 1.40 -36.49 20.49
N THR A 6 0.87 -37.23 19.53
CA THR A 6 0.64 -36.76 18.17
C THR A 6 -0.26 -35.54 18.29
N LYS A 7 0.33 -34.34 18.20
CA LYS A 7 -0.44 -33.10 18.03
C LYS A 7 -1.24 -33.28 16.76
N VAL A 8 -2.51 -33.64 16.91
CA VAL A 8 -3.50 -33.60 15.84
C VAL A 8 -3.52 -32.14 15.41
N ARG A 9 -2.88 -31.87 14.26
CA ARG A 9 -2.83 -30.55 13.65
C ARG A 9 -4.20 -30.34 13.03
N GLU A 10 -5.18 -30.03 13.88
CA GLU A 10 -6.58 -29.84 13.54
C GLU A 10 -6.75 -28.75 12.46
N GLU A 11 -7.82 -28.93 11.68
CA GLU A 11 -8.19 -28.17 10.50
C GLU A 11 -8.21 -26.65 10.74
N GLY A 12 -7.22 -25.94 10.17
CA GLY A 12 -7.09 -24.48 10.26
C GLY A 12 -5.69 -23.96 9.90
N THR A 13 -4.97 -24.60 8.98
CA THR A 13 -3.50 -24.53 8.92
C THR A 13 -2.92 -23.57 7.88
N SER A 14 -3.74 -22.85 7.10
CA SER A 14 -3.27 -21.94 6.05
C SER A 14 -3.76 -20.52 6.27
N ARG A 15 -2.88 -19.54 5.99
CA ARG A 15 -3.21 -18.12 5.98
C ARG A 15 -4.39 -17.85 5.05
N PHE A 16 -5.28 -16.98 5.51
CA PHE A 16 -6.50 -16.57 4.86
C PHE A 16 -6.52 -15.03 4.70
N PRO A 17 -6.99 -14.50 3.56
CA PRO A 17 -7.34 -15.23 2.35
C PRO A 17 -6.08 -15.66 1.56
N ARG A 18 -6.12 -16.86 0.99
CA ARG A 18 -5.13 -17.28 -0.03
C ARG A 18 -5.36 -16.50 -1.32
N VAL A 19 -4.26 -16.15 -1.96
CA VAL A 19 -4.24 -15.76 -3.37
C VAL A 19 -4.86 -16.84 -4.25
N ILE A 20 -5.13 -16.51 -5.51
CA ILE A 20 -5.73 -17.35 -6.55
C ILE A 20 -7.15 -17.85 -6.24
N SER A 21 -7.84 -17.19 -5.31
CA SER A 21 -9.15 -17.64 -4.81
C SER A 21 -10.24 -16.63 -5.11
N TYR A 22 -11.45 -17.13 -5.36
CA TYR A 22 -12.65 -16.32 -5.29
C TYR A 22 -13.07 -16.13 -3.83
N VAL A 23 -13.53 -14.93 -3.50
CA VAL A 23 -13.98 -14.55 -2.16
C VAL A 23 -15.22 -13.69 -2.23
N THR A 24 -16.06 -13.78 -1.20
CA THR A 24 -17.04 -12.74 -0.89
C THR A 24 -16.34 -11.59 -0.18
N ILE A 25 -16.83 -10.37 -0.36
CA ILE A 25 -16.26 -9.14 0.17
C ILE A 25 -17.37 -8.36 0.85
N LYS A 26 -17.17 -7.96 2.10
CA LYS A 26 -18.05 -7.05 2.81
C LYS A 26 -17.19 -5.98 3.47
N LEU A 27 -17.44 -4.72 3.14
CA LEU A 27 -16.69 -3.61 3.75
C LEU A 27 -17.05 -3.49 5.23
N ASP A 28 -16.07 -3.06 6.03
CA ASP A 28 -16.28 -2.68 7.42
C ASP A 28 -15.97 -1.19 7.58
N PRO A 29 -16.97 -0.31 7.33
CA PRO A 29 -16.80 1.13 7.45
C PRO A 29 -16.33 1.55 8.85
N VAL A 30 -16.83 0.90 9.90
CA VAL A 30 -16.54 1.24 11.30
C VAL A 30 -15.10 0.91 11.62
N LYS A 31 -14.66 -0.33 11.37
CA LYS A 31 -13.25 -0.74 11.58
C LYS A 31 -12.28 0.09 10.73
N SER A 32 -12.72 0.55 9.54
CA SER A 32 -11.90 1.40 8.67
C SER A 32 -11.54 2.77 9.27
N VAL A 33 -12.41 3.32 10.14
CA VAL A 33 -12.24 4.65 10.75
C VAL A 33 -11.91 4.61 12.24
N GLU A 34 -11.93 3.43 12.86
CA GLU A 34 -11.69 3.19 14.29
C GLU A 34 -10.39 3.83 14.81
N ILE A 35 -9.34 3.85 13.99
CA ILE A 35 -8.02 4.44 14.33
C ILE A 35 -8.07 5.91 14.74
N PHE A 36 -9.16 6.62 14.43
CA PHE A 36 -9.31 8.03 14.79
C PHE A 36 -9.91 8.28 16.15
N GLU A 37 -10.56 7.27 16.76
CA GLU A 37 -11.31 7.42 18.01
C GLU A 37 -12.27 8.64 17.94
N ASP A 38 -13.00 8.75 16.83
CA ASP A 38 -13.85 9.90 16.52
C ASP A 38 -15.32 9.47 16.43
N ASP A 39 -16.11 9.85 17.43
CA ASP A 39 -17.53 9.47 17.55
C ASP A 39 -18.36 9.89 16.34
N GLU A 40 -18.07 11.06 15.76
CA GLU A 40 -18.77 11.57 14.57
C GLU A 40 -18.46 10.69 13.35
N ALA A 41 -17.21 10.29 13.17
CA ALA A 41 -16.79 9.40 12.09
C ALA A 41 -17.38 7.99 12.28
N THR A 42 -17.39 7.50 13.52
CA THR A 42 -17.95 6.20 13.89
C THR A 42 -19.45 6.17 13.62
N THR A 43 -20.18 7.21 14.01
CA THR A 43 -21.62 7.35 13.75
C THR A 43 -21.91 7.40 12.25
N ALA A 44 -21.15 8.19 11.48
CA ALA A 44 -21.28 8.25 10.03
C ALA A 44 -21.00 6.89 9.36
N ALA A 45 -19.99 6.17 9.84
CA ALA A 45 -19.63 4.85 9.35
C ALA A 45 -20.67 3.77 9.70
N GLN A 46 -21.29 3.83 10.88
CA GLN A 46 -22.39 2.95 11.27
C GLN A 46 -23.63 3.12 10.38
N GLY A 47 -23.86 4.33 9.87
CA GLY A 47 -24.93 4.62 8.92
C GLY A 47 -24.63 4.19 7.47
N ALA A 48 -23.39 3.79 7.16
CA ALA A 48 -23.04 3.35 5.82
C ALA A 48 -23.58 1.94 5.56
N VAL A 49 -24.34 1.80 4.47
CA VAL A 49 -24.78 0.49 4.00
C VAL A 49 -23.57 -0.27 3.47
N SER A 50 -23.43 -1.54 3.87
CA SER A 50 -22.44 -2.43 3.26
C SER A 50 -23.10 -3.68 2.71
N LYS A 51 -22.99 -3.85 1.40
CA LYS A 51 -23.45 -5.04 0.69
C LYS A 51 -22.35 -6.11 0.64
N VAL A 52 -22.71 -7.29 0.13
CA VAL A 52 -21.76 -8.39 -0.10
C VAL A 52 -21.47 -8.48 -1.59
N TYR A 53 -20.20 -8.33 -1.93
CA TYR A 53 -19.69 -8.40 -3.30
C TYR A 53 -18.86 -9.67 -3.49
N VAL A 54 -18.50 -9.97 -4.73
CA VAL A 54 -17.65 -11.12 -5.05
C VAL A 54 -16.45 -10.65 -5.85
N GLY A 55 -15.29 -11.21 -5.57
CA GLY A 55 -14.08 -10.91 -6.32
C GLY A 55 -13.09 -12.06 -6.33
N TYR A 56 -12.07 -11.92 -7.15
CA TYR A 56 -10.98 -12.86 -7.33
C TYR A 56 -9.67 -12.20 -6.89
N ILE A 57 -8.93 -12.88 -6.01
CA ILE A 57 -7.64 -12.42 -5.53
C ILE A 57 -6.54 -12.98 -6.45
N PRO A 58 -5.96 -12.20 -7.38
CA PRO A 58 -4.86 -12.67 -8.21
C PRO A 58 -3.61 -13.00 -7.40
N CYS A 59 -2.77 -13.86 -7.96
CA CYS A 59 -1.39 -14.01 -7.51
C CYS A 59 -0.51 -12.93 -8.16
N HIS A 60 -0.68 -11.67 -7.79
CA HIS A 60 0.16 -10.58 -8.27
C HIS A 60 1.02 -10.00 -7.15
N GLY A 61 2.33 -9.97 -7.39
CA GLY A 61 3.31 -9.27 -6.57
C GLY A 61 3.95 -10.12 -5.47
N ALA A 62 5.19 -9.76 -5.13
CA ALA A 62 5.84 -10.24 -3.92
C ALA A 62 5.08 -9.67 -2.73
N TRP A 63 4.39 -10.53 -1.98
CA TRP A 63 3.93 -10.20 -0.64
C TRP A 63 5.15 -9.72 0.13
N ARG A 64 5.16 -8.44 0.54
CA ARG A 64 5.99 -8.09 1.68
C ARG A 64 5.23 -8.65 2.87
N ASP A 65 5.74 -9.76 3.39
CA ASP A 65 5.43 -10.18 4.75
C ASP A 65 6.05 -9.15 5.69
N ASP A 66 5.46 -7.95 5.71
CA ASP A 66 5.60 -7.07 6.86
C ASP A 66 4.72 -7.73 7.94
N GLU A 67 5.29 -8.72 8.64
CA GLU A 67 4.62 -9.65 9.57
C GLU A 67 3.90 -8.94 10.74
N ASP A 68 4.09 -7.64 10.89
CA ASP A 68 3.59 -6.82 12.00
C ASP A 68 2.23 -6.14 11.72
N GLU A 69 1.64 -6.27 10.53
CA GLU A 69 0.31 -5.67 10.25
C GLU A 69 -0.83 -6.68 10.48
N GLU A 70 -1.77 -6.35 11.37
CA GLU A 70 -3.03 -7.11 11.60
C GLU A 70 -3.83 -7.29 10.30
N ASN A 71 -3.60 -6.42 9.32
CA ASN A 71 -4.29 -6.43 8.03
C ASN A 71 -3.28 -6.50 6.90
N ALA A 72 -3.55 -7.32 5.88
CA ALA A 72 -2.78 -7.33 4.64
C ALA A 72 -3.55 -6.62 3.52
N ASN A 73 -2.83 -5.93 2.63
CA ASN A 73 -3.43 -5.29 1.46
C ASN A 73 -3.58 -6.31 0.33
N TYR A 74 -4.80 -6.50 -0.16
CA TYR A 74 -5.10 -7.36 -1.28
C TYR A 74 -5.60 -6.53 -2.46
N LEU A 75 -4.99 -6.71 -3.64
CA LEU A 75 -5.61 -6.33 -4.91
C LEU A 75 -6.66 -7.40 -5.23
N ILE A 76 -7.87 -7.01 -5.57
CA ILE A 76 -8.99 -7.90 -5.87
C ILE A 76 -9.64 -7.47 -7.17
N HIS A 77 -9.86 -8.43 -8.07
CA HIS A 77 -10.56 -8.22 -9.34
C HIS A 77 -12.03 -8.53 -9.11
N LEU A 78 -12.90 -7.56 -9.33
CA LEU A 78 -14.32 -7.69 -9.00
C LEU A 78 -15.02 -8.59 -10.03
N LEU A 79 -15.95 -9.41 -9.54
CA LEU A 79 -16.82 -10.23 -10.37
C LEU A 79 -18.15 -9.49 -10.55
N ARG A 80 -18.62 -9.38 -11.79
CA ARG A 80 -19.88 -8.71 -12.13
C ARG A 80 -20.86 -9.65 -12.82
N SER A 81 -22.13 -9.27 -12.80
CA SER A 81 -23.15 -9.84 -13.68
C SER A 81 -23.33 -8.95 -14.91
N GLY A 82 -23.27 -9.54 -16.10
CA GLY A 82 -23.39 -8.83 -17.38
C GLY A 82 -22.11 -8.11 -17.81
N LEU A 83 -22.08 -7.67 -19.07
CA LEU A 83 -20.95 -6.94 -19.65
C LEU A 83 -20.72 -5.61 -18.92
N PRO A 84 -19.48 -5.12 -18.86
CA PRO A 84 -19.19 -3.76 -18.41
C PRO A 84 -19.86 -2.71 -19.30
N GLN A 85 -20.25 -1.59 -18.70
CA GLN A 85 -20.74 -0.45 -19.47
C GLN A 85 -19.56 0.23 -20.19
N SER A 86 -19.68 0.44 -21.50
CA SER A 86 -18.69 1.22 -22.26
C SER A 86 -18.58 2.64 -21.73
N SER A 87 -17.35 3.14 -21.58
CA SER A 87 -17.05 4.51 -21.12
C SER A 87 -15.97 5.13 -22.02
N PRO A 88 -16.34 5.97 -23.00
CA PRO A 88 -15.39 6.63 -23.90
C PRO A 88 -14.39 7.54 -23.16
N GLU A 89 -14.81 8.17 -22.05
CA GLU A 89 -13.94 9.03 -21.25
C GLU A 89 -12.81 8.25 -20.57
N GLU A 90 -13.11 7.00 -20.17
CA GLU A 90 -12.15 6.11 -19.50
C GLU A 90 -11.50 5.11 -20.47
N PHE A 91 -11.82 5.21 -21.76
CA PHE A 91 -11.36 4.31 -22.81
C PHE A 91 -11.76 2.85 -22.57
N ILE A 92 -12.93 2.63 -21.96
CA ILE A 92 -13.44 1.31 -21.62
C ILE A 92 -14.41 0.86 -22.71
N GLU A 93 -14.14 -0.32 -23.27
CA GLU A 93 -15.02 -1.02 -24.20
C GLU A 93 -15.72 -2.19 -23.49
N GLU A 94 -16.93 -2.53 -23.92
CA GLU A 94 -17.73 -3.66 -23.39
C GLU A 94 -17.00 -5.01 -23.42
N ASP A 95 -16.11 -5.23 -24.39
CA ASP A 95 -15.36 -6.47 -24.55
C ASP A 95 -14.06 -6.54 -23.72
N MET A 96 -13.76 -5.51 -22.91
CA MET A 96 -12.61 -5.48 -21.98
C MET A 96 -12.88 -6.28 -20.70
N CYS A 97 -13.46 -7.46 -20.86
CA CYS A 97 -13.73 -8.40 -19.77
C CYS A 97 -13.46 -9.84 -20.23
N THR A 98 -13.45 -10.78 -19.30
CA THR A 98 -13.34 -12.20 -19.62
C THR A 98 -14.54 -12.92 -19.00
N PRO A 99 -15.32 -13.70 -19.77
CA PRO A 99 -16.43 -14.46 -19.20
C PRO A 99 -15.91 -15.53 -18.24
N VAL A 100 -16.73 -15.92 -17.26
CA VAL A 100 -16.42 -17.02 -16.34
C VAL A 100 -17.47 -18.11 -16.53
N PHE A 101 -17.01 -19.36 -16.69
CA PHE A 101 -17.88 -20.51 -16.92
C PHE A 101 -18.95 -20.64 -15.82
N PRO A 102 -20.24 -20.88 -16.15
CA PRO A 102 -20.75 -21.42 -17.43
C PRO A 102 -21.01 -20.40 -18.54
N ASN A 103 -20.73 -19.11 -18.32
CA ASN A 103 -20.98 -18.09 -19.32
C ASN A 103 -20.06 -18.27 -20.53
N THR A 104 -20.62 -18.44 -21.72
CA THR A 104 -19.88 -18.48 -23.00
C THR A 104 -20.16 -17.28 -23.89
N ASP A 105 -20.95 -16.31 -23.41
CA ASP A 105 -21.39 -15.15 -24.17
C ASP A 105 -20.34 -14.03 -24.10
N HIS A 106 -19.34 -14.09 -24.96
CA HIS A 106 -18.36 -13.02 -25.16
C HIS A 106 -17.85 -13.05 -26.60
N PRO A 107 -17.71 -11.89 -27.27
CA PRO A 107 -17.38 -11.85 -28.70
C PRO A 107 -15.98 -12.35 -29.03
N SER A 108 -15.01 -12.20 -28.12
CA SER A 108 -13.58 -12.36 -28.45
C SER A 108 -12.80 -13.28 -27.51
N ARG A 109 -13.40 -13.79 -26.43
CA ARG A 109 -12.66 -14.46 -25.35
C ARG A 109 -13.37 -15.71 -24.88
N GLU A 110 -12.58 -16.75 -24.65
CA GLU A 110 -13.06 -17.98 -24.05
C GLU A 110 -13.30 -17.80 -22.54
N PRO A 111 -14.24 -18.56 -21.97
CA PRO A 111 -14.51 -18.51 -20.53
C PRO A 111 -13.33 -19.00 -19.70
N LEU A 112 -13.12 -18.31 -18.58
CA LEU A 112 -12.28 -18.81 -17.50
C LEU A 112 -12.98 -19.99 -16.83
N MET A 113 -12.19 -21.02 -16.50
CA MET A 113 -12.67 -22.27 -15.89
C MET A 113 -12.22 -22.37 -14.42
N PRO A 114 -13.03 -21.95 -13.44
CA PRO A 114 -12.70 -22.14 -12.02
C PRO A 114 -12.55 -23.63 -11.65
N SER A 115 -11.85 -23.91 -10.55
CA SER A 115 -11.62 -25.29 -10.06
C SER A 115 -12.91 -26.03 -9.75
N ASP A 116 -13.91 -25.28 -9.29
CA ASP A 116 -15.24 -25.76 -8.93
C ASP A 116 -16.27 -24.81 -9.54
N PRO A 117 -17.45 -25.31 -9.95
CA PRO A 117 -18.46 -24.47 -10.56
C PRO A 117 -18.89 -23.34 -9.61
N LEU A 118 -19.07 -22.15 -10.17
CA LEU A 118 -19.68 -21.03 -9.44
C LEU A 118 -21.16 -21.36 -9.11
N PRO A 119 -21.77 -20.67 -8.12
CA PRO A 119 -23.18 -20.83 -7.81
C PRO A 119 -24.08 -20.84 -9.05
N THR A 120 -25.04 -21.76 -9.10
CA THR A 120 -25.82 -22.08 -10.31
C THR A 120 -26.67 -20.92 -10.84
N GLY A 121 -27.01 -19.94 -9.99
CA GLY A 121 -27.71 -18.71 -10.40
C GLY A 121 -26.84 -17.69 -11.13
N TRP A 122 -25.53 -17.89 -11.18
CA TRP A 122 -24.57 -16.92 -11.74
C TRP A 122 -24.17 -17.29 -13.17
N THR A 123 -25.12 -17.18 -14.10
CA THR A 123 -24.93 -17.62 -15.49
C THR A 123 -24.27 -16.60 -16.41
N HIS A 124 -24.20 -15.33 -16.01
CA HIS A 124 -23.69 -14.22 -16.81
C HIS A 124 -22.52 -13.50 -16.13
N CYS A 125 -21.55 -14.25 -15.62
CA CYS A 125 -20.39 -13.70 -14.91
C CYS A 125 -19.28 -13.24 -15.84
N TYR A 126 -18.67 -12.12 -15.48
CA TYR A 126 -17.49 -11.57 -16.14
C TYR A 126 -16.49 -11.03 -15.13
N GLN A 127 -15.20 -11.10 -15.49
CA GLN A 127 -14.13 -10.36 -14.82
C GLN A 127 -13.66 -9.24 -15.74
N ALA A 128 -14.00 -7.99 -15.42
CA ALA A 128 -13.54 -6.84 -16.17
C ALA A 128 -12.05 -6.56 -15.87
N SER A 129 -11.27 -6.25 -16.89
CA SER A 129 -9.80 -6.07 -16.75
C SER A 129 -9.41 -4.84 -15.94
N PHE A 130 -10.35 -3.93 -15.71
CA PHE A 130 -10.13 -2.64 -15.07
C PHE A 130 -10.84 -2.49 -13.72
N GLU A 131 -11.80 -3.36 -13.39
CA GLU A 131 -12.54 -3.32 -12.12
C GLU A 131 -11.72 -4.01 -11.02
N THR A 132 -10.75 -3.27 -10.50
CA THR A 132 -9.89 -3.74 -9.42
C THR A 132 -9.96 -2.80 -8.22
N VAL A 133 -9.90 -3.39 -7.02
CA VAL A 133 -9.85 -2.65 -5.75
C VAL A 133 -8.71 -3.15 -4.89
N THR A 134 -8.08 -2.24 -4.14
CA THR A 134 -7.19 -2.62 -3.05
C THR A 134 -7.99 -2.56 -1.75
N LEU A 135 -7.98 -3.61 -0.94
CA LEU A 135 -8.64 -3.64 0.37
C LEU A 135 -7.68 -4.12 1.45
N ARG A 136 -7.84 -3.61 2.68
CA ARG A 136 -7.17 -4.15 3.86
C ARG A 136 -8.01 -5.31 4.40
N VAL A 137 -7.44 -6.50 4.42
CA VAL A 137 -8.13 -7.70 4.91
C VAL A 137 -7.41 -8.19 6.16
N PRO A 138 -8.11 -8.31 7.30
CA PRO A 138 -7.54 -8.94 8.49
C PRO A 138 -7.10 -10.35 8.13
N TRP A 139 -5.83 -10.68 8.38
CA TRP A 139 -5.39 -12.04 8.10
C TRP A 139 -5.96 -12.96 9.17
N ALA A 140 -6.37 -14.15 8.74
CA ALA A 140 -6.87 -15.19 9.64
C ALA A 140 -6.33 -16.55 9.23
N PHE A 141 -6.73 -17.58 9.96
CA PHE A 141 -6.60 -18.97 9.55
C PHE A 141 -8.00 -19.52 9.29
N ALA A 142 -8.20 -20.12 8.12
CA ALA A 142 -9.50 -20.66 7.73
C ALA A 142 -9.36 -22.02 7.05
N LYS A 143 -10.43 -22.82 7.10
CA LYS A 143 -10.53 -24.05 6.32
C LYS A 143 -10.60 -23.71 4.83
N THR A 144 -9.76 -24.34 4.03
CA THR A 144 -9.67 -24.09 2.58
C THR A 144 -10.60 -24.98 1.76
N SER A 145 -11.50 -25.73 2.40
CA SER A 145 -12.38 -26.69 1.72
C SER A 145 -13.42 -26.04 0.80
N LEU A 146 -13.89 -24.83 1.13
CA LEU A 146 -14.88 -24.08 0.34
C LEU A 146 -14.23 -23.21 -0.75
N ARG A 147 -12.91 -23.29 -0.92
CA ARG A 147 -12.16 -22.35 -1.74
C ARG A 147 -12.24 -22.71 -3.22
N VAL A 148 -13.00 -21.92 -3.97
CA VAL A 148 -12.94 -21.94 -5.44
C VAL A 148 -11.71 -21.16 -5.92
N THR A 149 -10.93 -21.76 -6.81
CA THR A 149 -9.67 -21.16 -7.32
C THR A 149 -9.66 -21.06 -8.85
N LEU A 150 -8.77 -20.24 -9.40
CA LEU A 150 -8.42 -20.31 -10.82
C LEU A 150 -7.18 -21.20 -11.03
N PRO A 151 -7.29 -22.29 -11.83
CA PRO A 151 -6.15 -23.10 -12.25
C PRO A 151 -5.05 -22.26 -12.93
N GLN A 152 -3.81 -22.77 -12.93
CA GLN A 152 -2.65 -22.00 -13.41
C GLN A 152 -2.80 -21.48 -14.85
N MET A 153 -3.32 -22.30 -15.76
CA MET A 153 -3.52 -21.91 -17.16
C MET A 153 -4.58 -20.80 -17.28
N GLU A 154 -5.68 -20.91 -16.52
CA GLU A 154 -6.73 -19.89 -16.45
C GLU A 154 -6.21 -18.55 -15.93
N ARG A 155 -5.34 -18.59 -14.92
CA ARG A 155 -4.69 -17.38 -14.40
C ARG A 155 -3.79 -16.72 -15.43
N ALA A 156 -3.06 -17.51 -16.21
CA ALA A 156 -2.22 -16.99 -17.28
C ALA A 156 -3.08 -16.34 -18.38
N ARG A 157 -4.18 -16.99 -18.78
CA ARG A 157 -5.14 -16.45 -19.76
C ARG A 157 -5.73 -15.11 -19.27
N HIS A 158 -6.21 -15.06 -18.02
CA HIS A 158 -6.72 -13.83 -17.43
C HIS A 158 -5.68 -12.72 -17.37
N GLY A 159 -4.45 -13.04 -16.93
CA GLY A 159 -3.36 -12.07 -16.88
C GLY A 159 -2.99 -11.50 -18.25
N ILE A 160 -3.00 -12.32 -19.30
CA ILE A 160 -2.77 -11.86 -20.69
C ILE A 160 -3.90 -10.92 -21.13
N ALA A 161 -5.16 -11.32 -20.90
CA ALA A 161 -6.34 -10.53 -21.25
C ALA A 161 -6.32 -9.13 -20.63
N ILE A 162 -5.87 -9.02 -19.37
CA ILE A 162 -5.72 -7.73 -18.67
C ILE A 162 -4.63 -6.87 -19.34
N VAL A 163 -3.46 -7.43 -19.60
CA VAL A 163 -2.35 -6.70 -20.23
C VAL A 163 -2.73 -6.22 -21.64
N GLU A 164 -3.48 -7.02 -22.40
CA GLU A 164 -3.99 -6.63 -23.72
C GLU A 164 -4.96 -5.46 -23.64
N ASP A 165 -5.91 -5.48 -22.69
CA ASP A 165 -6.87 -4.38 -22.50
C ASP A 165 -6.19 -3.11 -22.00
N GLU A 166 -5.24 -3.21 -21.06
CA GLU A 166 -4.41 -2.08 -20.64
C GLU A 166 -3.64 -1.47 -21.81
N ALA A 167 -3.04 -2.30 -22.67
CA ALA A 167 -2.34 -1.82 -23.86
C ALA A 167 -3.29 -1.15 -24.86
N ARG A 168 -4.52 -1.66 -25.01
CA ARG A 168 -5.56 -1.06 -25.86
C ARG A 168 -5.96 0.31 -25.34
N ARG A 169 -6.27 0.43 -24.04
CA ARG A 169 -6.58 1.71 -23.38
C ARG A 169 -5.45 2.72 -23.53
N ALA A 170 -4.21 2.30 -23.28
CA ALA A 170 -3.05 3.17 -23.41
C ALA A 170 -2.88 3.73 -24.83
N LYS A 171 -3.15 2.92 -25.87
CA LYS A 171 -3.14 3.38 -27.27
C LYS A 171 -4.22 4.43 -27.54
N GLN A 172 -5.42 4.24 -27.01
CA GLN A 172 -6.52 5.20 -27.20
C GLN A 172 -6.25 6.52 -26.47
N VAL A 173 -5.74 6.47 -25.23
CA VAL A 173 -5.27 7.66 -24.49
C VAL A 173 -4.21 8.41 -25.29
N GLN A 174 -3.26 7.69 -25.90
CA GLN A 174 -2.22 8.29 -26.73
C GLN A 174 -2.78 8.91 -28.02
N ALA A 175 -3.79 8.30 -28.64
CA ALA A 175 -4.42 8.80 -29.85
C ALA A 175 -5.26 10.06 -29.62
N GLN A 176 -5.90 10.19 -28.45
CA GLN A 176 -6.65 11.39 -28.07
C GLN A 176 -5.78 12.53 -27.51
N ALA A 177 -4.53 12.24 -27.14
CA ALA A 177 -3.63 13.28 -26.67
C ALA A 177 -3.49 14.34 -27.78
N PRO A 178 -3.78 15.63 -27.51
CA PRO A 178 -3.75 16.66 -28.55
C PRO A 178 -2.37 16.66 -29.19
N GLN A 179 -2.32 16.49 -30.51
CA GLN A 179 -1.09 16.49 -31.32
C GLN A 179 -0.35 17.86 -31.32
N GLY A 180 -0.74 18.77 -30.42
CA GLY A 180 -0.51 20.21 -30.45
C GLY A 180 0.51 20.73 -29.44
N ALA A 181 1.49 19.92 -29.05
CA ALA A 181 2.74 20.45 -28.53
C ALA A 181 3.91 19.82 -29.29
N ASN A 182 3.89 19.98 -30.62
CA ASN A 182 5.15 20.20 -31.33
C ASN A 182 5.79 21.43 -30.67
N LEU A 183 6.55 21.20 -29.59
CA LEU A 183 7.62 22.11 -29.22
C LEU A 183 8.44 22.22 -30.49
N ALA A 184 8.34 23.37 -31.15
CA ALA A 184 9.24 23.73 -32.22
C ALA A 184 10.66 23.36 -31.74
N PRO A 185 11.49 22.72 -32.59
CA PRO A 185 12.90 22.56 -32.28
C PRO A 185 13.44 23.98 -32.09
N MET A 186 13.57 24.39 -30.83
CA MET A 186 14.30 25.59 -30.47
C MET A 186 15.69 25.36 -31.02
N ALA A 187 15.97 26.13 -32.08
CA ALA A 187 17.23 26.17 -32.78
C ALA A 187 18.38 26.18 -31.78
N GLU A 188 19.35 25.32 -32.08
CA GLU A 188 20.77 25.40 -31.72
C GLU A 188 21.13 26.62 -30.86
N CYS A 189 21.17 26.43 -29.53
CA CYS A 189 22.16 27.14 -28.74
C CYS A 189 23.45 26.34 -28.85
N GLU A 190 24.38 26.89 -29.63
CA GLU A 190 25.71 26.37 -29.88
C GLU A 190 26.39 25.86 -28.60
N GLU A 191 26.75 24.58 -28.67
CA GLU A 191 27.58 23.87 -27.71
C GLU A 191 29.04 24.34 -27.90
N SER A 192 29.46 25.33 -27.11
CA SER A 192 30.88 25.64 -26.99
C SER A 192 31.56 24.56 -26.15
N SER A 193 32.18 23.64 -26.90
CA SER A 193 33.25 22.75 -26.47
C SER A 193 34.31 23.47 -25.63
N ALA A 194 34.52 23.00 -24.41
CA ALA A 194 35.83 23.10 -23.75
C ALA A 194 36.03 21.92 -22.79
N HIS A 195 36.83 20.97 -23.25
CA HIS A 195 37.56 20.00 -22.45
C HIS A 195 38.11 20.58 -21.14
N SER A 196 37.88 19.89 -20.02
CA SER A 196 38.80 19.96 -18.88
C SER A 196 38.79 18.65 -18.10
N ASN A 197 39.74 17.79 -18.45
CA ASN A 197 40.25 16.74 -17.58
C ASN A 197 40.77 17.36 -16.27
N LYS A 198 40.18 17.02 -15.12
CA LYS A 198 40.81 17.33 -13.82
C LYS A 198 40.53 16.26 -12.77
N LYS A 199 41.48 15.32 -12.73
CA LYS A 199 42.17 14.74 -11.56
C LYS A 199 41.40 14.66 -10.23
N ASN A 200 41.30 13.42 -9.77
CA ASN A 200 41.29 12.97 -8.37
C ASN A 200 41.81 14.01 -7.38
N SER A 201 40.93 14.49 -6.50
CA SER A 201 41.34 15.10 -5.25
C SER A 201 40.54 14.49 -4.11
N VAL A 202 41.24 13.67 -3.33
CA VAL A 202 40.89 13.29 -1.97
C VAL A 202 40.52 14.56 -1.21
N SER A 203 39.27 14.62 -0.74
CA SER A 203 38.81 15.70 0.13
C SER A 203 38.60 15.15 1.53
N THR A 204 39.48 15.61 2.41
CA THR A 204 39.45 15.50 3.87
C THR A 204 38.11 15.96 4.44
N PRO A 205 37.54 15.28 5.45
CA PRO A 205 36.32 15.74 6.09
C PRO A 205 36.61 16.91 7.06
N PRO A 206 35.92 18.06 6.97
CA PRO A 206 35.93 19.04 8.03
C PRO A 206 34.98 18.58 9.13
N GLN A 207 35.55 18.04 10.22
CA GLN A 207 34.85 17.95 11.50
C GLN A 207 34.66 19.37 12.03
N SER A 208 33.46 19.92 11.84
CA SER A 208 33.02 21.13 12.51
C SER A 208 31.80 20.80 13.36
N VAL A 209 32.09 20.42 14.60
CA VAL A 209 31.14 20.30 15.70
C VAL A 209 30.74 21.71 16.13
N SER A 210 29.77 22.29 15.42
CA SER A 210 28.97 23.39 15.95
C SER A 210 27.58 22.84 16.26
N SER A 211 27.39 22.43 17.51
CA SER A 211 26.10 22.11 18.13
C SER A 211 25.28 23.39 18.27
N ARG A 212 24.96 24.03 17.14
CA ARG A 212 24.04 25.16 17.09
C ARG A 212 22.64 24.59 17.26
N GLY A 213 22.07 24.79 18.45
CA GLY A 213 20.74 24.31 18.85
C GLY A 213 19.72 24.58 17.75
N ARG A 214 19.44 23.54 16.96
CA ARG A 214 18.46 23.58 15.89
C ARG A 214 17.11 23.51 16.60
N THR A 215 16.53 24.67 16.85
CA THR A 215 15.12 24.79 17.21
C THR A 215 14.34 24.20 16.03
N ILE A 216 13.98 22.92 16.14
CA ILE A 216 13.06 22.28 15.20
C ILE A 216 11.77 23.07 15.35
N SER A 217 11.50 23.92 14.37
CA SER A 217 10.28 24.72 14.34
C SER A 217 9.10 23.76 14.34
N VAL A 218 8.29 23.81 15.39
CA VAL A 218 7.12 22.94 15.63
C VAL A 218 6.12 23.00 14.46
N ALA A 219 6.17 24.06 13.65
CA ALA A 219 5.39 24.21 12.44
C ALA A 219 5.72 23.15 11.36
N SER A 220 6.97 22.67 11.28
CA SER A 220 7.41 21.79 10.18
C SER A 220 6.95 20.33 10.29
N LEU A 221 6.54 19.86 11.48
CA LEU A 221 6.12 18.47 11.69
C LEU A 221 4.66 18.18 11.28
N ASN A 222 3.84 19.22 11.06
CA ASN A 222 2.42 19.03 10.74
C ASN A 222 2.16 18.78 9.24
N GLU A 223 3.03 19.25 8.33
CA GLU A 223 2.83 19.08 6.89
C GLU A 223 3.04 17.63 6.42
N GLU A 224 3.99 16.91 7.01
CA GLU A 224 4.31 15.53 6.62
C GLU A 224 3.16 14.55 6.94
N VAL A 225 2.40 14.82 7.99
CA VAL A 225 1.23 14.01 8.35
C VAL A 225 0.09 14.24 7.37
N ALA A 226 -0.09 15.43 6.80
CA ALA A 226 -1.17 15.73 5.87
C ALA A 226 -1.04 14.98 4.53
N LEU A 227 0.18 14.61 4.14
CA LEU A 227 0.47 14.04 2.82
C LEU A 227 0.32 12.51 2.73
N LYS A 228 0.20 11.79 3.86
CA LYS A 228 0.07 10.32 3.74
C LYS A 228 -1.23 9.96 3.03
N PRO A 229 -1.20 9.05 2.04
CA PRO A 229 -2.41 8.64 1.33
C PRO A 229 -3.41 8.02 2.28
N VAL A 230 -4.70 8.14 1.96
CA VAL A 230 -5.76 7.42 2.68
C VAL A 230 -5.49 5.91 2.51
N PRO A 231 -5.41 5.14 3.61
CA PRO A 231 -5.26 3.70 3.54
C PRO A 231 -6.53 3.10 2.92
N PRO A 232 -6.43 1.96 2.22
CA PRO A 232 -7.62 1.26 1.72
C PRO A 232 -8.62 0.94 2.84
N PRO A 233 -9.93 0.83 2.55
CA PRO A 233 -10.89 0.41 3.56
C PRO A 233 -10.64 -1.04 4.00
N ILE A 234 -11.05 -1.34 5.23
CA ILE A 234 -11.01 -2.69 5.78
C ILE A 234 -12.21 -3.47 5.27
N ALA A 235 -11.99 -4.73 4.90
CA ALA A 235 -13.03 -5.63 4.43
C ALA A 235 -12.93 -6.98 5.11
N ALA A 236 -14.09 -7.51 5.51
CA ALA A 236 -14.25 -8.92 5.83
C ALA A 236 -14.40 -9.70 4.53
N VAL A 237 -13.67 -10.81 4.40
CA VAL A 237 -13.78 -11.70 3.25
C VAL A 237 -14.09 -13.12 3.69
N ALA A 238 -14.73 -13.92 2.84
CA ALA A 238 -15.04 -15.33 3.09
C ALA A 238 -14.96 -16.16 1.80
N TYR A 239 -14.84 -17.49 1.92
CA TYR A 239 -14.89 -18.41 0.77
C TYR A 239 -16.29 -18.90 0.42
N ASP A 240 -17.28 -18.59 1.24
CA ASP A 240 -18.65 -19.08 1.06
C ASP A 240 -19.38 -18.28 -0.04
N LEU A 241 -19.12 -18.64 -1.30
CA LEU A 241 -19.80 -18.04 -2.45
C LEU A 241 -21.30 -18.37 -2.49
N ALA A 242 -21.72 -19.49 -1.88
CA ALA A 242 -23.12 -19.91 -1.87
C ALA A 242 -24.00 -19.02 -1.01
N ALA A 243 -23.42 -18.27 -0.06
CA ALA A 243 -24.13 -17.27 0.73
C ALA A 243 -24.62 -16.06 -0.09
N VAL A 244 -24.10 -15.86 -1.31
CA VAL A 244 -24.46 -14.75 -2.18
C VAL A 244 -25.41 -15.24 -3.27
N GLN A 245 -26.70 -14.88 -3.16
CA GLN A 245 -27.71 -15.33 -4.12
C GLN A 245 -27.60 -14.57 -5.45
N THR A 246 -27.39 -13.26 -5.39
CA THR A 246 -27.30 -12.36 -6.53
C THR A 246 -25.99 -11.59 -6.49
N LEU A 247 -25.35 -11.43 -7.64
CA LEU A 247 -24.15 -10.59 -7.76
C LEU A 247 -24.57 -9.12 -7.78
N GLU A 248 -24.07 -8.37 -6.81
CA GLU A 248 -24.19 -6.91 -6.78
C GLU A 248 -23.29 -6.27 -7.85
N ASP A 249 -23.66 -5.06 -8.28
CA ASP A 249 -22.85 -4.29 -9.23
C ASP A 249 -21.56 -3.81 -8.54
N PRO A 250 -20.36 -4.11 -9.07
CA PRO A 250 -19.10 -3.57 -8.57
C PRO A 250 -19.05 -2.05 -8.40
N GLN A 251 -19.84 -1.29 -9.17
CA GLN A 251 -19.89 0.16 -9.06
C GLN A 251 -20.45 0.63 -7.70
N ASP A 252 -21.37 -0.15 -7.10
CA ASP A 252 -21.86 0.12 -5.76
C ASP A 252 -20.75 -0.03 -4.71
N LEU A 253 -19.87 -1.04 -4.87
CA LEU A 253 -18.71 -1.21 -4.00
C LEU A 253 -17.76 -0.01 -4.11
N LEU A 254 -17.49 0.46 -5.33
CA LEU A 254 -16.64 1.64 -5.56
C LEU A 254 -17.25 2.90 -4.93
N ALA A 255 -18.58 3.05 -4.97
CA ALA A 255 -19.29 4.13 -4.29
C ALA A 255 -19.17 4.01 -2.75
N GLU A 256 -19.31 2.81 -2.18
CA GLU A 256 -19.10 2.56 -0.75
C GLU A 256 -17.66 2.90 -0.33
N ILE A 257 -16.64 2.47 -1.11
CA ILE A 257 -15.23 2.79 -0.85
C ILE A 257 -15.04 4.31 -0.81
N LYS A 258 -15.58 5.05 -1.79
CA LYS A 258 -15.49 6.51 -1.86
C LYS A 258 -16.18 7.20 -0.69
N LEU A 259 -17.30 6.65 -0.20
CA LEU A 259 -17.96 7.12 1.01
C LEU A 259 -17.06 6.95 2.23
N ILE A 260 -16.49 5.76 2.44
CA ILE A 260 -15.57 5.50 3.56
C ILE A 260 -14.33 6.41 3.49
N GLU A 261 -13.76 6.62 2.30
CA GLU A 261 -12.65 7.56 2.13
C GLU A 261 -13.03 9.00 2.53
N THR A 262 -14.27 9.41 2.25
CA THR A 262 -14.76 10.74 2.60
C THR A 262 -14.87 10.89 4.12
N ILE A 263 -15.44 9.88 4.79
CA ILE A 263 -15.52 9.82 6.26
C ILE A 263 -14.11 9.84 6.87
N TYR A 264 -13.18 9.04 6.33
CA TYR A 264 -11.79 8.97 6.77
C TYR A 264 -11.09 10.33 6.66
N LYS A 265 -11.23 11.03 5.53
CA LYS A 265 -10.65 12.37 5.30
C LYS A 265 -11.19 13.39 6.30
N ALA A 266 -12.51 13.37 6.57
CA ALA A 266 -13.13 14.26 7.54
C ALA A 266 -12.64 14.00 8.98
N ALA A 267 -12.61 12.73 9.39
CA ALA A 267 -12.09 12.30 10.71
C ALA A 267 -10.64 12.74 10.91
N ARG A 268 -9.81 12.54 9.89
CA ARG A 268 -8.42 12.95 9.88
C ARG A 268 -8.26 14.47 10.05
N ALA A 269 -9.05 15.26 9.34
CA ALA A 269 -9.02 16.72 9.46
C ALA A 269 -9.36 17.16 10.89
N ARG A 270 -10.41 16.59 11.50
CA ARG A 270 -10.76 16.86 12.91
C ARG A 270 -9.65 16.44 13.87
N GLN A 271 -9.03 15.28 13.68
CA GLN A 271 -7.93 14.83 14.52
C GLN A 271 -6.73 15.79 14.46
N LEU A 272 -6.41 16.32 13.28
CA LEU A 272 -5.35 17.33 13.12
C LEU A 272 -5.68 18.62 13.87
N VAL A 273 -6.93 19.10 13.82
CA VAL A 273 -7.38 20.27 14.58
C VAL A 273 -7.30 20.03 16.09
N ARG A 274 -7.77 18.87 16.58
CA ARG A 274 -7.69 18.49 18.01
C ARG A 274 -6.23 18.46 18.49
N ARG A 275 -5.33 17.87 17.70
CA ARG A 275 -3.89 17.83 18.01
C ARG A 275 -3.25 19.22 18.02
N ALA A 276 -3.62 20.10 17.10
CA ALA A 276 -3.12 21.47 17.08
C ALA A 276 -3.54 22.23 18.33
N ARG A 277 -4.81 22.12 18.73
CA ARG A 277 -5.33 22.74 19.96
C ARG A 277 -4.65 22.19 21.22
N ALA A 278 -4.49 20.87 21.34
CA ALA A 278 -3.81 20.26 22.48
C ALA A 278 -2.35 20.73 22.61
N LYS A 279 -1.64 20.89 21.48
CA LYS A 279 -0.29 21.47 21.46
C LYS A 279 -0.28 22.92 21.94
N GLU A 280 -1.24 23.74 21.50
CA GLU A 280 -1.37 25.13 21.95
C GLU A 280 -1.67 25.23 23.44
N GLU A 281 -2.61 24.43 23.95
CA GLU A 281 -2.94 24.36 25.38
C GLU A 281 -1.73 23.92 26.22
N THR A 282 -0.97 22.94 25.74
CA THR A 282 0.29 22.51 26.38
C THR A 282 1.32 23.64 26.39
N ALA A 283 1.47 24.37 25.29
CA ALA A 283 2.40 25.51 25.21
C ALA A 283 2.01 26.64 26.19
N ARG A 284 0.71 26.94 26.31
CA ARG A 284 0.20 27.92 27.28
C ARG A 284 0.47 27.48 28.72
N ALA A 285 0.25 26.21 29.05
CA ALA A 285 0.54 25.67 30.39
C ALA A 285 2.04 25.74 30.74
N ILE A 286 2.93 25.48 29.77
CA ILE A 286 4.38 25.65 29.95
C ILE A 286 4.75 27.11 30.19
N GLU A 287 4.13 28.05 29.46
CA GLU A 287 4.39 29.49 29.66
C GLU A 287 3.90 29.97 31.03
N GLU A 288 2.72 29.51 31.47
CA GLU A 288 2.15 29.84 32.78
C GLU A 288 3.00 29.28 33.92
N THR A 289 3.41 28.02 33.85
CA THR A 289 4.31 27.42 34.84
C THR A 289 5.64 28.14 34.92
N LYS A 290 6.20 28.58 33.79
CA LYS A 290 7.40 29.43 33.76
C LYS A 290 7.18 30.78 34.46
N LYS A 291 6.01 31.42 34.28
CA LYS A 291 5.67 32.67 34.98
C LYS A 291 5.55 32.47 36.49
N ILE A 292 4.97 31.35 36.93
CA ILE A 292 4.86 31.01 38.36
C ILE A 292 6.23 30.75 38.97
N ASP A 293 7.10 30.01 38.27
CA ASP A 293 8.47 29.73 38.70
C ASP A 293 9.28 31.03 38.83
N GLU A 294 9.17 31.92 37.85
CA GLU A 294 9.79 33.24 37.88
C GLU A 294 9.24 34.12 39.02
N ALA A 295 7.94 34.08 39.29
CA ALA A 295 7.36 34.82 40.40
C ALA A 295 7.79 34.26 41.78
N THR A 296 7.93 32.94 41.90
CA THR A 296 8.21 32.25 43.17
C THR A 296 9.70 32.26 43.50
N PHE A 297 10.56 32.06 42.50
CA PHE A 297 12.01 31.88 42.66
C PHE A 297 12.84 33.00 42.02
N GLY A 298 12.22 33.91 41.26
CA GLY A 298 12.90 35.06 40.64
C GLY A 298 13.33 36.14 41.63
N HIS A 299 13.08 35.97 42.93
CA HIS A 299 13.76 36.75 43.97
C HIS A 299 15.23 36.34 44.06
N SER A 300 16.00 36.96 43.17
CA SER A 300 17.44 37.12 43.17
C SER A 300 18.13 36.43 44.34
N ILE A 301 18.69 35.25 44.08
CA ILE A 301 20.02 34.99 44.60
C ILE A 301 20.88 36.10 43.98
N LYS A 302 20.94 37.25 44.66
CA LYS A 302 22.03 38.21 44.47
C LYS A 302 23.24 37.37 44.76
N ARG A 303 23.84 36.84 43.70
CA ARG A 303 25.13 36.17 43.71
C ARG A 303 26.06 37.25 44.23
N SER A 304 26.22 37.29 45.56
CA SER A 304 27.18 38.18 46.20
C SER A 304 28.47 37.86 45.47
N SER A 305 29.01 38.86 44.79
CA SER A 305 30.32 38.82 44.18
C SER A 305 31.32 38.48 45.29
N LEU A 306 31.47 37.20 45.58
CA LEU A 306 32.48 36.68 46.46
C LEU A 306 33.82 36.98 45.77
N PRO A 307 34.77 37.61 46.47
CA PRO A 307 36.02 38.03 45.87
C PRO A 307 36.71 36.82 45.27
N ARG A 308 37.07 36.95 43.99
CA ARG A 308 37.89 35.99 43.26
C ARG A 308 39.26 35.97 43.92
N ALA A 309 39.45 35.08 44.89
CA ALA A 309 40.76 34.80 45.45
C ALA A 309 41.56 34.06 44.36
N ASN A 310 42.54 34.78 43.79
CA ASN A 310 43.63 34.17 43.04
C ASN A 310 44.39 33.26 44.01
N GLY A 311 44.27 31.95 43.81
CA GLY A 311 45.00 30.94 44.56
C GLY A 311 45.59 29.95 43.56
N ASP A 312 46.89 30.07 43.35
CA ASP A 312 47.71 29.15 42.58
C ASP A 312 47.76 27.74 43.19
N THR A 313 47.87 26.74 42.31
CA THR A 313 48.49 25.40 42.46
C THR A 313 47.83 24.34 43.38
N PRO A 314 48.14 23.02 43.25
CA PRO A 314 48.84 22.28 42.18
C PRO A 314 48.11 21.00 41.70
N GLU A 315 48.74 20.36 40.72
CA GLU A 315 48.61 18.95 40.32
C GLU A 315 48.42 17.98 41.49
N SER A 316 47.63 16.90 41.29
CA SER A 316 48.10 15.50 41.43
C SER A 316 46.95 14.49 41.53
N SER A 317 47.19 13.36 40.87
CA SER A 317 46.77 12.00 41.23
C SER A 317 45.47 11.42 40.64
N THR A 318 45.67 10.67 39.56
CA THR A 318 45.37 9.23 39.41
C THR A 318 44.40 8.56 40.39
N ALA A 319 43.34 7.95 39.84
CA ALA A 319 43.01 6.53 40.02
C ALA A 319 41.98 6.06 38.95
N PRO A 320 41.98 4.78 38.57
CA PRO A 320 41.14 4.23 37.51
C PRO A 320 39.87 3.57 38.08
N GLU A 321 38.72 3.73 37.43
CA GLU A 321 37.56 2.88 37.72
C GLU A 321 36.72 2.58 36.48
N SER A 322 36.85 1.31 36.06
CA SER A 322 35.83 0.43 35.49
C SER A 322 34.67 1.04 34.69
N SER A 323 34.72 0.84 33.38
CA SER A 323 33.55 0.84 32.50
C SER A 323 32.90 -0.56 32.50
N PRO A 324 31.57 -0.69 32.68
CA PRO A 324 30.86 -1.89 32.27
C PRO A 324 30.40 -1.74 30.81
N ASP A 325 30.56 -2.84 30.07
CA ASP A 325 30.08 -3.07 28.72
C ASP A 325 28.63 -2.64 28.54
N SER A 326 28.39 -1.75 27.56
CA SER A 326 27.07 -1.61 26.94
C SER A 326 27.18 -1.90 25.45
N ASN A 327 27.03 -3.19 25.14
CA ASN A 327 26.71 -3.69 23.81
C ASN A 327 25.32 -3.17 23.40
N HIS A 328 25.26 -2.13 22.57
CA HIS A 328 24.09 -1.89 21.72
C HIS A 328 24.54 -1.37 20.36
N ASN A 329 24.50 -2.26 19.37
CA ASN A 329 24.46 -1.92 17.95
C ASN A 329 23.15 -1.18 17.64
N PRO A 330 23.19 -0.06 16.89
CA PRO A 330 22.11 0.29 16.01
C PRO A 330 22.58 0.13 14.56
N VAL A 331 22.22 -1.00 13.95
CA VAL A 331 22.17 -1.11 12.49
C VAL A 331 21.06 -0.15 12.03
N ARG A 332 21.43 1.07 11.65
CA ARG A 332 20.57 1.94 10.85
C ARG A 332 20.57 1.39 9.43
N LEU A 333 19.62 0.51 9.13
CA LEU A 333 19.29 0.16 7.76
C LEU A 333 18.42 1.30 7.20
N VAL A 334 19.04 2.25 6.51
CA VAL A 334 18.34 3.19 5.62
C VAL A 334 17.94 2.38 4.39
N VAL A 335 16.73 1.84 4.39
CA VAL A 335 16.14 1.26 3.18
C VAL A 335 15.41 2.38 2.45
N GLY A 336 15.96 2.72 1.28
CA GLY A 336 15.38 3.66 0.36
C GLY A 336 13.97 3.25 -0.05
N PHE A 337 13.06 4.20 0.12
CA PHE A 337 11.78 4.30 -0.58
C PHE A 337 11.99 4.24 -2.09
N PHE A 338 11.36 3.29 -2.79
CA PHE A 338 10.81 3.46 -4.13
C PHE A 338 9.88 2.27 -4.44
N GLY A 339 8.70 2.54 -5.01
CA GLY A 339 7.90 1.52 -5.72
C GLY A 339 6.41 1.39 -5.43
N ASN A 340 5.69 2.45 -5.02
CA ASN A 340 4.23 2.48 -5.15
C ASN A 340 3.86 2.65 -6.63
N HIS A 341 3.63 1.56 -7.35
CA HIS A 341 2.86 1.61 -8.59
C HIS A 341 1.37 1.58 -8.25
N ARG A 342 0.78 2.76 -8.01
CA ARG A 342 -0.67 2.94 -8.13
C ARG A 342 -0.95 3.42 -9.55
N PHE A 343 -1.54 2.57 -10.37
CA PHE A 343 -2.25 2.96 -11.59
C PHE A 343 -3.64 3.43 -11.18
N TRP A 344 -3.74 4.68 -10.72
CA TRP A 344 -4.93 5.49 -10.88
C TRP A 344 -4.42 6.81 -11.45
N ALA A 345 -4.73 7.05 -12.73
CA ALA A 345 -4.33 8.28 -13.40
C ALA A 345 -5.12 9.44 -12.79
N SER A 346 -4.48 10.18 -11.90
CA SER A 346 -4.77 11.60 -11.77
C SER A 346 -4.15 12.29 -12.99
N PRO A 347 -4.87 13.14 -13.76
CA PRO A 347 -4.32 13.76 -14.95
C PRO A 347 -3.31 14.82 -14.54
N GLY A 348 -2.03 14.45 -14.45
CA GLY A 348 -0.99 15.41 -14.14
C GLY A 348 0.37 14.78 -13.79
N LYS A 349 1.25 14.75 -14.80
CA LYS A 349 2.72 14.72 -14.67
C LYS A 349 3.33 13.48 -14.01
N HIS A 350 3.58 12.45 -14.81
CA HIS A 350 4.91 11.85 -15.07
C HIS A 350 4.73 10.49 -15.76
N ARG A 351 5.34 10.31 -16.94
CA ARG A 351 5.32 9.06 -17.73
C ARG A 351 6.53 8.19 -17.39
N PRO A 352 6.37 6.90 -17.07
CA PRO A 352 7.40 5.89 -17.30
C PRO A 352 7.11 5.08 -18.58
N THR A 353 8.16 4.65 -19.25
CA THR A 353 8.13 3.88 -20.51
C THR A 353 7.66 2.45 -20.28
N ILE A 354 6.42 2.13 -20.65
CA ILE A 354 5.73 0.84 -20.45
C ILE A 354 6.32 -0.32 -21.29
N LEU A 355 7.10 -0.04 -22.34
CA LEU A 355 7.59 -1.07 -23.26
C LEU A 355 8.61 -2.07 -22.66
N GLY A 356 9.27 -1.74 -21.55
CA GLY A 356 10.31 -2.59 -20.95
C GLY A 356 9.79 -3.80 -20.15
N ALA A 357 8.58 -3.69 -19.58
CA ALA A 357 8.05 -4.70 -18.66
C ALA A 357 7.44 -5.92 -19.39
N LEU A 358 6.83 -5.72 -20.56
CA LEU A 358 6.21 -6.82 -21.33
C LEU A 358 7.22 -7.87 -21.82
N ARG A 359 8.46 -7.49 -22.15
CA ARG A 359 9.48 -8.44 -22.61
C ARG A 359 10.04 -9.36 -21.52
N LYS A 360 10.05 -8.91 -20.25
CA LYS A 360 10.52 -9.76 -19.14
C LYS A 360 9.47 -10.78 -18.70
N TRP A 361 8.18 -10.50 -18.94
CA TRP A 361 7.09 -11.35 -18.48
C TRP A 361 6.90 -12.62 -19.34
N THR A 362 7.01 -12.50 -20.67
CA THR A 362 6.96 -13.65 -21.58
C THR A 362 8.15 -14.61 -21.42
N SER A 363 9.32 -14.10 -21.01
CA SER A 363 10.52 -14.92 -20.78
C SER A 363 10.43 -15.84 -19.55
N CYS A 364 9.61 -15.51 -18.54
CA CYS A 364 9.46 -16.35 -17.35
C CYS A 364 8.51 -17.54 -17.57
N PHE A 365 7.57 -17.44 -18.52
CA PHE A 365 6.58 -18.49 -18.78
C PHE A 365 7.07 -19.59 -19.74
N CYS A 366 8.06 -19.31 -20.60
CA CYS A 366 8.59 -20.32 -21.53
C CYS A 366 9.49 -21.40 -20.90
N ASN A 367 9.85 -21.31 -19.61
CA ASN A 367 10.78 -22.24 -18.96
C ASN A 367 10.14 -23.33 -18.08
N CYS A 368 8.81 -23.44 -18.01
CA CYS A 368 8.13 -24.42 -17.14
C CYS A 368 7.46 -25.61 -17.86
N SER A 369 7.66 -25.79 -19.17
CA SER A 369 7.08 -26.93 -19.90
C SER A 369 8.12 -27.64 -20.77
N LYS A 370 9.00 -28.43 -20.14
CA LYS A 370 9.60 -29.59 -20.80
C LYS A 370 8.86 -30.83 -20.29
N PRO A 371 8.11 -31.56 -21.13
CA PRO A 371 7.61 -32.87 -20.75
C PRO A 371 8.82 -33.82 -20.64
N SER A 372 8.94 -34.55 -19.52
CA SER A 372 9.84 -35.69 -19.44
C SER A 372 9.24 -36.80 -20.30
N SER A 373 9.75 -36.93 -21.52
CA SER A 373 9.60 -38.15 -22.30
C SER A 373 10.48 -39.25 -21.72
N GLU A 374 10.00 -40.48 -21.86
CA GLU A 374 10.70 -41.77 -21.69
C GLU A 374 10.69 -42.38 -20.28
N GLU A 375 9.86 -43.42 -20.09
CA GLU A 375 10.45 -44.74 -19.87
C GLU A 375 9.60 -45.85 -20.49
N ASN A 376 10.32 -46.75 -21.14
CA ASN A 376 9.88 -47.88 -21.95
C ASN A 376 9.27 -49.00 -21.10
N VAL A 377 8.23 -49.66 -21.63
CA VAL A 377 7.98 -51.07 -21.33
C VAL A 377 7.75 -51.80 -22.66
N ALA A 378 8.73 -52.60 -23.04
CA ALA A 378 8.62 -53.66 -24.03
C ALA A 378 9.39 -54.87 -23.51
N GLU A 379 8.67 -55.86 -22.99
CA GLU A 379 8.64 -57.28 -23.41
C GLU A 379 7.67 -58.07 -22.53
#